data_AF-A0A4R1UV55-F1
#
_entry.id   AF-A0A4R1UV55-F1
#
_cell.length_a   1.000
_cell.length_b   1.000
_cell.length_c   1.000
_cell.angle_alpha   90.00
_cell.angle_beta   90.00
_cell.angle_gamma   90.00
#
_symmetry.space_group_name_H-M   'P 1'
#
loop_
_entity.id
_entity.type
_entity.pdbx_description
1 polymer ?
#
loop_
_entity_poly.entity_id
_entity_poly.type
_entity_poly.pdbx_seq_one_letter_code
_entity_poly.pdbx_strand_id
1 'polypeptide(L)'
;MRFPSGKAFVLTLSAMVAAGVAAASASAATPSPLMAPLDLKAPFAARSAWRLTATQGPQVEDPADGEMVPGAISLCLTRDNGRNCDPAPNRALRLSSGDDLFVQPHFLRRAQVVRPSSERPLLLIELASFHSGNGDQRVSLQLYAYDRANDAFRLAYERRTNRNNNQEIRYVESGPLAGAVIAADPTDDAPFGYWISVSRPDTAGTYRQVLRFRSATAYGDGNPLAVIDSEMPNIQRRLGIWRPGMALPLPAKPCPRPHMVNEALWCD
;
A
#
# COMPACT_ATOMS: atom_id res chain seq x y z
N MET A 1 19.44 -82.32 31.22
CA MET A 1 18.53 -83.37 30.71
C MET A 1 18.15 -83.05 29.26
N ARG A 2 18.36 -84.02 28.37
CA ARG A 2 17.70 -84.32 27.07
C ARG A 2 17.22 -83.17 26.13
N PHE A 3 17.83 -83.19 24.92
CA PHE A 3 17.35 -82.79 23.58
C PHE A 3 15.89 -83.24 23.26
N PRO A 4 15.17 -82.80 22.17
CA PRO A 4 15.70 -82.45 20.82
C PRO A 4 14.91 -81.42 19.94
N SER A 5 15.40 -81.24 18.70
CA SER A 5 14.70 -81.08 17.38
C SER A 5 13.50 -80.14 17.25
N GLY A 6 13.32 -79.34 16.20
CA GLY A 6 13.86 -79.39 14.85
C GLY A 6 12.71 -79.14 13.83
N LYS A 7 12.97 -78.25 12.86
CA LYS A 7 12.31 -78.06 11.55
C LYS A 7 10.84 -77.58 11.53
N ALA A 8 10.58 -76.48 10.82
CA ALA A 8 10.05 -76.53 9.44
C ALA A 8 9.87 -75.11 8.84
N PHE A 9 10.18 -75.04 7.56
CA PHE A 9 10.09 -73.92 6.63
C PHE A 9 8.64 -73.75 6.15
N VAL A 10 8.13 -72.51 6.07
CA VAL A 10 7.03 -72.18 5.14
C VAL A 10 7.31 -70.81 4.51
N LEU A 11 7.58 -70.83 3.20
CA LEU A 11 7.59 -69.66 2.32
C LEU A 11 6.18 -69.07 2.24
N THR A 12 6.06 -67.74 2.28
CA THR A 12 4.87 -67.06 1.78
C THR A 12 5.26 -65.90 0.87
N LEU A 13 4.67 -65.96 -0.33
CA LEU A 13 4.90 -65.14 -1.52
C LEU A 13 4.44 -63.69 -1.26
N SER A 14 5.33 -62.71 -1.36
CA SER A 14 4.95 -61.29 -1.33
C SER A 14 4.70 -60.80 -2.77
N ALA A 15 3.44 -60.56 -3.12
CA ALA A 15 3.07 -59.87 -4.35
C ALA A 15 3.12 -58.34 -4.11
N MET A 16 4.12 -57.67 -4.69
CA MET A 16 4.18 -56.20 -4.73
C MET A 16 3.21 -55.68 -5.79
N VAL A 17 2.10 -55.10 -5.36
CA VAL A 17 1.25 -54.26 -6.21
C VAL A 17 1.89 -52.87 -6.28
N ALA A 18 2.58 -52.58 -7.37
CA ALA A 18 3.09 -51.25 -7.67
C ALA A 18 1.93 -50.36 -8.16
N ALA A 19 1.27 -49.66 -7.24
CA ALA A 19 0.33 -48.59 -7.58
C ALA A 19 1.13 -47.37 -8.06
N GLY A 20 1.13 -47.14 -9.38
CA GLY A 20 1.69 -45.94 -9.99
C GLY A 20 0.87 -44.72 -9.58
N VAL A 21 1.38 -43.95 -8.61
CA VAL A 21 0.86 -42.62 -8.29
C VAL A 21 1.31 -41.70 -9.41
N ALA A 22 0.41 -41.42 -10.36
CA ALA A 22 0.60 -40.35 -11.32
C ALA A 22 0.59 -39.01 -10.55
N ALA A 23 1.78 -38.50 -10.25
CA ALA A 23 1.95 -37.16 -9.71
C ALA A 23 1.49 -36.16 -10.77
N ALA A 24 0.26 -35.68 -10.63
CA ALA A 24 -0.23 -34.53 -11.36
C ALA A 24 0.70 -33.35 -11.00
N SER A 25 1.59 -33.02 -11.94
CA SER A 25 2.45 -31.85 -11.82
C SER A 25 1.53 -30.64 -11.90
N ALA A 26 1.23 -30.04 -10.74
CA ALA A 26 0.55 -28.76 -10.68
C ALA A 26 1.41 -27.77 -11.48
N SER A 27 0.95 -27.41 -12.68
CA SER A 27 1.59 -26.39 -13.48
C SER A 27 1.51 -25.10 -12.67
N ALA A 28 2.64 -24.65 -12.12
CA ALA A 28 2.72 -23.39 -11.42
C ALA A 28 2.35 -22.30 -12.42
N ALA A 29 1.15 -21.74 -12.28
CA ALA A 29 0.67 -20.68 -13.14
C ALA A 29 1.70 -19.54 -13.14
N THR A 30 2.13 -19.15 -14.33
CA THR A 30 3.17 -18.12 -14.48
C THR A 30 2.59 -16.76 -14.09
N PRO A 31 3.32 -15.94 -13.32
CA PRO A 31 2.87 -14.59 -12.99
C PRO A 31 2.54 -13.78 -14.24
N SER A 32 1.40 -13.09 -14.21
CA SER A 32 0.92 -12.29 -15.34
C SER A 32 1.30 -10.81 -15.17
N PRO A 33 1.64 -10.07 -16.23
CA PRO A 33 1.84 -8.63 -16.15
C PRO A 33 0.58 -7.90 -15.67
N LEU A 34 0.70 -7.09 -14.62
CA LEU A 34 -0.43 -6.32 -14.07
C LEU A 34 -0.60 -4.96 -14.75
N MET A 35 0.49 -4.42 -15.29
CA MET A 35 0.53 -3.14 -16.01
C MET A 35 1.62 -3.16 -17.07
N ALA A 36 1.52 -2.25 -18.05
CA ALA A 36 2.64 -1.96 -18.93
C ALA A 36 3.84 -1.44 -18.11
N PRO A 37 5.10 -1.77 -18.49
CA PRO A 37 6.28 -1.19 -17.84
C PRO A 37 6.24 0.33 -17.85
N LEU A 38 6.38 0.94 -16.66
CA LEU A 38 6.45 2.39 -16.52
C LEU A 38 7.89 2.84 -16.76
N ASP A 39 8.13 3.59 -17.84
CA ASP A 39 9.44 4.22 -18.09
C ASP A 39 9.71 5.31 -17.05
N LEU A 40 10.87 5.23 -16.41
CA LEU A 40 11.34 6.21 -15.45
C LEU A 40 12.56 6.97 -15.97
N LYS A 41 13.11 6.60 -17.13
CA LYS A 41 14.28 7.28 -17.68
C LYS A 41 13.93 8.70 -18.09
N ALA A 42 12.97 8.87 -18.98
CA ALA A 42 12.63 10.20 -19.49
C ALA A 42 12.02 11.11 -18.41
N PRO A 43 11.03 10.66 -17.59
CA PRO A 43 10.38 11.55 -16.63
C PRO A 43 11.30 12.09 -15.53
N PHE A 44 12.36 11.35 -15.16
CA PHE A 44 13.34 11.71 -14.13
C PHE A 44 14.68 12.19 -14.71
N ALA A 45 14.81 12.24 -16.04
CA ALA A 45 16.08 12.43 -16.73
C ALA A 45 17.18 11.48 -16.18
N ALA A 46 16.81 10.22 -15.93
CA ALA A 46 17.71 9.25 -15.31
C ALA A 46 18.86 8.86 -16.24
N ARG A 47 20.01 8.52 -15.65
CA ARG A 47 21.21 8.08 -16.38
C ARG A 47 20.97 6.73 -17.03
N SER A 48 20.44 5.77 -16.25
CA SER A 48 20.10 4.43 -16.74
C SER A 48 18.65 4.29 -17.18
N ALA A 49 18.35 3.21 -17.91
CA ALA A 49 17.00 2.86 -18.39
C ALA A 49 16.13 2.26 -17.28
N TRP A 50 15.95 3.05 -16.21
CA TRP A 50 15.09 2.70 -15.08
C TRP A 50 13.65 2.52 -15.52
N ARG A 51 13.00 1.48 -14.99
CA ARG A 51 11.59 1.19 -15.17
C ARG A 51 11.00 0.55 -13.92
N LEU A 52 9.69 0.69 -13.77
CA LEU A 52 8.90 -0.10 -12.83
C LEU A 52 8.05 -1.11 -13.62
N THR A 53 8.11 -2.37 -13.23
CA THR A 53 7.16 -3.41 -13.67
C THR A 53 6.40 -3.97 -12.49
N ALA A 54 5.21 -4.50 -12.75
CA ALA A 54 4.40 -5.21 -11.77
C ALA A 54 3.88 -6.50 -12.39
N THR A 55 4.01 -7.60 -11.66
CA THR A 55 3.39 -8.88 -12.01
C THR A 55 2.46 -9.32 -10.88
N GLN A 56 1.47 -10.13 -11.23
CA GLN A 56 0.52 -10.72 -10.30
C GLN A 56 0.60 -12.24 -10.40
N GLY A 57 0.76 -12.89 -9.24
CA GLY A 57 0.70 -14.34 -9.12
C GLY A 57 -0.70 -14.91 -9.42
N PRO A 58 -0.86 -16.24 -9.39
CA PRO A 58 -2.18 -16.85 -9.50
C PRO A 58 -3.13 -16.37 -8.41
N GLN A 59 -4.42 -16.42 -8.69
CA GLN A 59 -5.44 -16.19 -7.66
C GLN A 59 -5.23 -17.14 -6.47
N VAL A 60 -5.54 -16.64 -5.29
CA VAL A 60 -5.46 -17.40 -4.03
C VAL A 60 -6.79 -17.27 -3.31
N GLU A 61 -7.05 -18.17 -2.37
CA GLU A 61 -8.21 -18.11 -1.50
C GLU A 61 -7.97 -17.06 -0.41
N ASP A 62 -8.93 -16.15 -0.20
CA ASP A 62 -8.88 -15.18 0.88
C ASP A 62 -9.09 -15.90 2.21
N PRO A 63 -8.14 -15.81 3.16
CA PRO A 63 -8.29 -16.49 4.45
C PRO A 63 -9.45 -15.96 5.30
N ALA A 64 -10.04 -14.81 4.97
CA ALA A 64 -11.15 -14.22 5.72
C ALA A 64 -12.52 -14.82 5.37
N ASP A 65 -12.78 -15.12 4.10
CA ASP A 65 -14.11 -15.56 3.61
C ASP A 65 -14.09 -16.77 2.65
N GLY A 66 -12.91 -17.22 2.22
CA GLY A 66 -12.76 -18.35 1.30
C GLY A 66 -13.00 -17.99 -0.17
N GLU A 67 -13.19 -16.71 -0.51
CA GLU A 67 -13.37 -16.29 -1.90
C GLU A 67 -12.05 -16.22 -2.65
N MET A 68 -12.10 -16.47 -3.97
CA MET A 68 -10.92 -16.36 -4.81
C MET A 68 -10.60 -14.89 -5.08
N VAL A 69 -9.40 -14.47 -4.69
CA VAL A 69 -8.92 -13.09 -4.78
C VAL A 69 -7.64 -13.02 -5.61
N PRO A 70 -7.27 -11.82 -6.14
CA PRO A 70 -6.07 -11.67 -6.94
C PRO A 70 -4.79 -12.11 -6.21
N GLY A 71 -3.87 -12.74 -6.93
CA GLY A 71 -2.60 -13.20 -6.37
C GLY A 71 -1.69 -12.09 -5.87
N ALA A 72 -0.64 -12.49 -5.15
CA ALA A 72 0.36 -11.55 -4.65
C ALA A 72 1.03 -10.80 -5.80
N ILE A 73 1.20 -9.49 -5.61
CA ILE A 73 1.86 -8.59 -6.54
C ILE A 73 3.35 -8.57 -6.24
N SER A 74 4.15 -8.68 -7.28
CA SER A 74 5.59 -8.45 -7.23
C SER A 74 5.93 -7.22 -8.07
N LEU A 75 6.47 -6.19 -7.42
CA LEU A 75 7.01 -5.00 -8.08
C LEU A 75 8.49 -5.19 -8.36
N CYS A 76 8.95 -4.70 -9.51
CA CYS A 76 10.38 -4.66 -9.83
C CYS A 76 10.75 -3.27 -10.32
N LEU A 77 11.46 -2.52 -9.46
CA LEU A 77 12.13 -1.28 -9.82
C LEU A 77 13.56 -1.62 -10.23
N THR A 78 13.86 -1.44 -11.52
CA THR A 78 15.06 -2.02 -12.14
C THR A 78 15.60 -1.13 -13.26
N ARG A 79 16.91 -1.21 -13.49
CA ARG A 79 17.61 -0.61 -14.65
C ARG A 79 18.15 -1.62 -15.66
N ASP A 80 17.97 -2.92 -15.41
CA ASP A 80 18.60 -4.01 -16.17
C ASP A 80 17.62 -5.07 -16.66
N ASN A 81 16.38 -4.64 -16.96
CA ASN A 81 15.28 -5.51 -17.40
C ASN A 81 14.88 -6.57 -16.35
N GLY A 82 15.00 -6.26 -15.07
CA GLY A 82 14.52 -7.11 -13.99
C GLY A 82 15.50 -8.21 -13.58
N ARG A 83 16.76 -8.17 -14.03
CA ARG A 83 17.80 -9.05 -13.49
C ARG A 83 18.07 -8.72 -12.03
N ASN A 84 18.05 -7.43 -11.68
CA ASN A 84 18.09 -6.95 -10.32
C ASN A 84 16.85 -6.08 -10.06
N CYS A 85 16.05 -6.47 -9.07
CA CYS A 85 14.90 -5.71 -8.60
C CYS A 85 15.19 -5.13 -7.22
N ASP A 86 14.88 -3.85 -7.01
CA ASP A 86 14.87 -3.29 -5.66
C ASP A 86 13.81 -4.03 -4.81
N PRO A 87 14.18 -4.59 -3.63
CA PRO A 87 13.22 -5.28 -2.78
C PRO A 87 12.31 -4.33 -1.99
N ALA A 88 12.64 -3.05 -1.87
CA ALA A 88 11.91 -2.11 -0.99
C ALA A 88 10.43 -1.95 -1.35
N PRO A 89 10.02 -1.83 -2.63
CA PRO A 89 8.60 -1.71 -2.97
C PRO A 89 7.76 -2.92 -2.52
N ASN A 90 8.35 -4.13 -2.47
CA ASN A 90 7.64 -5.34 -2.06
C ASN A 90 7.51 -5.49 -0.54
N ARG A 91 8.19 -4.64 0.24
CA ARG A 91 8.10 -4.65 1.71
C ARG A 91 7.15 -3.57 2.25
N ALA A 92 6.47 -2.85 1.36
CA ALA A 92 5.66 -1.68 1.66
C ALA A 92 4.58 -1.92 2.73
N LEU A 93 4.01 -3.13 2.78
CA LEU A 93 2.92 -3.51 3.69
C LEU A 93 3.40 -4.21 4.99
N ARG A 94 4.71 -4.42 5.17
CA ARG A 94 5.29 -5.18 6.29
C ARG A 94 5.35 -4.37 7.59
N LEU A 95 4.64 -4.83 8.62
CA LEU A 95 4.68 -4.22 9.95
C LEU A 95 6.03 -4.45 10.64
N SER A 96 6.41 -3.54 11.54
CA SER A 96 7.57 -3.71 12.42
C SER A 96 7.40 -4.89 13.38
N SER A 97 6.16 -5.26 13.68
CA SER A 97 5.80 -6.42 14.50
C SER A 97 6.00 -7.77 13.79
N GLY A 98 6.33 -7.78 12.49
CA GLY A 98 6.53 -8.99 11.70
C GLY A 98 5.49 -9.21 10.60
N ASP A 99 5.52 -10.40 10.01
CA ASP A 99 4.64 -10.80 8.91
C ASP A 99 3.28 -11.28 9.44
N ASP A 100 2.23 -10.89 8.73
CA ASP A 100 0.87 -11.38 8.93
C ASP A 100 0.18 -11.57 7.57
N LEU A 101 -1.09 -11.99 7.58
CA LEU A 101 -1.87 -12.26 6.36
C LEU A 101 -2.00 -11.03 5.44
N PHE A 102 -1.74 -9.82 5.93
CA PHE A 102 -1.86 -8.56 5.18
C PHE A 102 -0.50 -8.01 4.74
N VAL A 103 0.59 -8.78 4.87
CA VAL A 103 1.94 -8.36 4.48
C VAL A 103 2.14 -8.32 2.97
N GLN A 104 1.43 -9.18 2.23
CA GLN A 104 1.56 -9.26 0.79
C GLN A 104 0.61 -8.27 0.11
N PRO A 105 1.08 -7.54 -0.91
CA PRO A 105 0.19 -6.70 -1.71
C PRO A 105 -0.59 -7.57 -2.70
N HIS A 106 -1.88 -7.32 -2.83
CA HIS A 106 -2.77 -8.00 -3.77
C HIS A 106 -3.45 -7.03 -4.74
N PHE A 107 -3.41 -5.73 -4.43
CA PHE A 107 -3.96 -4.67 -5.26
C PHE A 107 -2.92 -3.58 -5.47
N LEU A 108 -2.69 -3.24 -6.74
CA LEU A 108 -1.94 -2.06 -7.14
C LEU A 108 -2.95 -0.94 -7.38
N ARG A 109 -3.06 -0.01 -6.42
CA ARG A 109 -4.02 1.09 -6.51
C ARG A 109 -3.50 2.17 -7.45
N ARG A 110 -2.22 2.53 -7.33
CA ARG A 110 -1.55 3.54 -8.16
C ARG A 110 -0.08 3.20 -8.35
N ALA A 111 0.42 3.39 -9.56
CA ALA A 111 1.86 3.42 -9.88
C ALA A 111 2.09 4.45 -10.99
N GLN A 112 2.56 5.63 -10.63
CA GLN A 112 2.69 6.73 -11.59
C GLN A 112 3.76 7.75 -11.21
N VAL A 113 4.18 8.53 -12.19
CA VAL A 113 5.05 9.69 -11.95
C VAL A 113 4.20 10.89 -11.56
N VAL A 114 4.46 11.46 -10.38
CA VAL A 114 3.84 12.67 -9.88
C VAL A 114 4.85 13.81 -9.81
N ARG A 115 4.38 15.06 -9.88
CA ARG A 115 5.24 16.25 -9.91
C ARG A 115 4.79 17.26 -8.85
N PRO A 116 5.27 17.14 -7.59
CA PRO A 116 5.01 18.18 -6.57
C PRO A 116 5.54 19.55 -7.00
N SER A 117 6.62 19.57 -7.78
CA SER A 117 7.07 20.70 -8.60
C SER A 117 7.59 20.18 -9.94
N SER A 118 7.69 21.04 -10.94
CA SER A 118 8.18 20.67 -12.28
C SER A 118 9.59 20.06 -12.26
N GLU A 119 10.43 20.50 -11.32
CA GLU A 119 11.85 20.10 -11.22
C GLU A 119 12.08 18.81 -10.43
N ARG A 120 11.09 18.32 -9.68
CA ARG A 120 11.25 17.21 -8.75
C ARG A 120 10.17 16.15 -8.95
N PRO A 121 10.24 15.37 -10.04
CA PRO A 121 9.36 14.23 -10.22
C PRO A 121 9.57 13.21 -9.09
N LEU A 122 8.50 12.54 -8.70
CA LEU A 122 8.48 11.43 -7.76
C LEU A 122 7.75 10.25 -8.38
N LEU A 123 8.17 9.03 -8.05
CA LEU A 123 7.43 7.83 -8.37
C LEU A 123 6.53 7.53 -7.18
N LEU A 124 5.21 7.62 -7.40
CA LEU A 124 4.20 7.26 -6.42
C LEU A 124 3.78 5.80 -6.64
N ILE A 125 3.81 5.02 -5.57
CA ILE A 125 3.34 3.64 -5.53
C ILE A 125 2.35 3.52 -4.37
N GLU A 126 1.13 3.10 -4.66
CA GLU A 126 0.13 2.74 -3.67
C GLU A 126 -0.26 1.27 -3.83
N LEU A 127 -0.03 0.51 -2.77
CA LEU A 127 -0.31 -0.92 -2.69
C LEU A 127 -1.33 -1.18 -1.60
N ALA A 128 -2.08 -2.27 -1.75
CA ALA A 128 -2.99 -2.71 -0.71
C ALA A 128 -3.03 -4.24 -0.57
N SER A 129 -3.29 -4.70 0.66
CA SER A 129 -3.44 -6.11 1.02
C SER A 129 -4.79 -6.67 0.55
N PHE A 130 -5.10 -7.92 0.90
CA PHE A 130 -6.50 -8.36 0.92
C PHE A 130 -7.38 -7.52 1.84
N HIS A 131 -8.68 -7.63 1.63
CA HIS A 131 -9.65 -7.07 2.55
C HIS A 131 -9.71 -7.97 3.80
N SER A 132 -10.00 -7.41 4.97
CA SER A 132 -10.44 -8.19 6.12
C SER A 132 -11.95 -8.40 6.09
N GLY A 133 -12.49 -9.27 6.95
CA GLY A 133 -13.92 -9.61 6.95
C GLY A 133 -14.90 -8.46 7.22
N ASN A 134 -14.42 -7.28 7.60
CA ASN A 134 -15.20 -6.03 7.73
C ASN A 134 -14.99 -5.05 6.55
N GLY A 135 -14.30 -5.48 5.50
CA GLY A 135 -13.97 -4.67 4.32
C GLY A 135 -12.71 -3.82 4.44
N ASP A 136 -11.98 -3.88 5.55
CA ASP A 136 -10.79 -3.03 5.76
C ASP A 136 -9.63 -3.53 4.93
N GLN A 137 -8.72 -2.63 4.59
CA GLN A 137 -7.56 -2.98 3.80
C GLN A 137 -6.33 -2.28 4.36
N ARG A 138 -5.23 -3.01 4.49
CA ARG A 138 -3.93 -2.38 4.74
C ARG A 138 -3.47 -1.73 3.45
N VAL A 139 -3.19 -0.43 3.50
CA VAL A 139 -2.76 0.37 2.36
C VAL A 139 -1.39 0.96 2.69
N SER A 140 -0.49 0.93 1.72
CA SER A 140 0.80 1.62 1.78
C SER A 140 0.90 2.63 0.66
N LEU A 141 1.46 3.81 0.98
CA LEU A 141 1.83 4.85 0.04
C LEU A 141 3.33 5.07 0.14
N GLN A 142 4.03 4.91 -0.98
CA GLN A 142 5.46 5.14 -1.09
C GLN A 142 5.73 6.20 -2.15
N LEU A 143 6.70 7.07 -1.87
CA LEU A 143 7.23 8.04 -2.82
C LEU A 143 8.73 7.80 -2.99
N TYR A 144 9.16 7.63 -4.23
CA TYR A 144 10.57 7.47 -4.56
C TYR A 144 11.09 8.68 -5.34
N ALA A 145 12.24 9.19 -4.92
CA ALA A 145 12.99 10.23 -5.63
C ALA A 145 14.16 9.58 -6.39
N TYR A 146 14.52 10.16 -7.54
CA TYR A 146 15.70 9.72 -8.27
C TYR A 146 16.95 10.44 -7.76
N ASP A 147 17.89 9.68 -7.23
CA ASP A 147 19.22 10.11 -6.85
C ASP A 147 20.17 9.99 -8.05
N ARG A 148 20.41 11.11 -8.70
CA ARG A 148 21.27 11.19 -9.89
C ARG A 148 22.74 10.89 -9.60
N ALA A 149 23.22 11.15 -8.38
CA ALA A 149 24.62 10.92 -8.03
C ALA A 149 24.92 9.43 -7.98
N ASN A 150 24.00 8.64 -7.42
CA ASN A 150 24.13 7.20 -7.28
C ASN A 150 23.44 6.40 -8.41
N ASP A 151 22.76 7.09 -9.33
CA ASP A 151 21.90 6.49 -10.36
C ASP A 151 20.94 5.45 -9.76
N ALA A 152 20.19 5.87 -8.74
CA ALA A 152 19.31 5.00 -7.96
C ALA A 152 18.00 5.70 -7.62
N PHE A 153 16.92 4.95 -7.46
CA PHE A 153 15.73 5.44 -6.81
C PHE A 153 15.85 5.24 -5.29
N ARG A 154 15.50 6.27 -4.52
CA ARG A 154 15.55 6.26 -3.06
C ARG A 154 14.16 6.54 -2.51
N LEU A 155 13.77 5.81 -1.48
CA LEU A 155 12.52 6.05 -0.76
C LEU A 155 12.59 7.43 -0.08
N ALA A 156 11.76 8.35 -0.52
CA ALA A 156 11.64 9.70 0.01
C ALA A 156 10.57 9.80 1.11
N TYR A 157 9.55 8.93 1.03
CA TYR A 157 8.48 8.83 2.00
C TYR A 157 7.85 7.44 1.95
N GLU A 158 7.50 6.90 3.12
CA GLU A 158 6.49 5.85 3.21
C GLU A 158 5.48 6.18 4.30
N ARG A 159 4.24 5.78 4.06
CA ARG A 159 3.19 5.71 5.09
C ARG A 159 2.35 4.49 4.82
N ARG A 160 1.87 3.88 5.89
CA ARG A 160 1.03 2.70 5.80
C ARG A 160 -0.05 2.74 6.87
N THR A 161 -1.24 2.29 6.52
CA THR A 161 -2.32 2.06 7.47
C THR A 161 -2.03 0.79 8.28
N ASN A 162 -2.58 0.70 9.47
CA ASN A 162 -2.63 -0.55 10.21
C ASN A 162 -3.87 -1.36 9.77
N ARG A 163 -4.34 -2.27 10.62
CA ARG A 163 -5.50 -3.13 10.38
C ARG A 163 -6.86 -2.43 10.60
N ASN A 164 -6.90 -1.12 10.81
CA ASN A 164 -8.13 -0.38 11.15
C ASN A 164 -8.66 0.35 9.91
N ASN A 165 -9.91 0.11 9.51
CA ASN A 165 -10.61 0.80 8.40
C ASN A 165 -10.65 2.31 8.52
N ASN A 166 -10.55 2.85 9.72
CA ASN A 166 -10.76 4.27 9.91
C ASN A 166 -9.55 5.09 9.43
N GLN A 167 -8.47 4.45 8.95
CA GLN A 167 -7.29 5.16 8.47
C GLN A 167 -7.43 5.63 7.03
N GLU A 168 -6.98 6.86 6.77
CA GLU A 168 -6.89 7.41 5.42
C GLU A 168 -5.47 7.92 5.17
N ILE A 169 -4.93 7.66 3.97
CA ILE A 169 -3.67 8.25 3.49
C ILE A 169 -3.94 8.80 2.10
N ARG A 170 -3.51 10.03 1.83
CA ARG A 170 -3.73 10.70 0.57
C ARG A 170 -2.52 11.53 0.14
N TYR A 171 -1.99 11.26 -1.05
CA TYR A 171 -1.12 12.19 -1.75
C TYR A 171 -1.97 13.28 -2.43
N VAL A 172 -1.66 14.54 -2.17
CA VAL A 172 -2.35 15.69 -2.75
C VAL A 172 -1.74 16.03 -4.11
N GLU A 173 -2.50 15.85 -5.19
CA GLU A 173 -2.00 16.08 -6.55
C GLU A 173 -2.02 17.54 -6.99
N SER A 174 -2.94 18.34 -6.43
CA SER A 174 -3.21 19.69 -6.92
C SER A 174 -3.57 20.67 -5.80
N GLY A 175 -3.59 21.96 -6.15
CA GLY A 175 -3.88 23.05 -5.22
C GLY A 175 -2.70 23.44 -4.31
N PRO A 176 -2.93 24.26 -3.28
CA PRO A 176 -1.86 24.82 -2.44
C PRO A 176 -1.02 23.80 -1.67
N LEU A 177 -1.55 22.58 -1.52
CA LEU A 177 -0.91 21.46 -0.84
C LEU A 177 -0.39 20.41 -1.83
N ALA A 178 -0.36 20.68 -3.14
CA ALA A 178 0.20 19.77 -4.13
C ALA A 178 1.57 19.24 -3.68
N GLY A 179 1.74 17.92 -3.75
CA GLY A 179 2.93 17.25 -3.25
C GLY A 179 2.92 16.89 -1.78
N ALA A 180 1.94 17.31 -0.98
CA ALA A 180 1.84 16.87 0.40
C ALA A 180 1.26 15.44 0.49
N VAL A 181 1.59 14.74 1.56
CA VAL A 181 0.86 13.55 1.99
C VAL A 181 0.12 13.87 3.27
N ILE A 182 -1.18 13.62 3.29
CA ILE A 182 -2.05 13.77 4.46
C ILE A 182 -2.41 12.37 4.94
N ALA A 183 -2.34 12.15 6.25
CA ALA A 183 -2.83 10.93 6.87
C ALA A 183 -3.79 11.25 8.02
N ALA A 184 -4.88 10.52 8.09
CA ALA A 184 -5.80 10.47 9.21
C ALA A 184 -5.61 9.13 9.93
N ASP A 185 -5.08 9.17 11.15
CA ASP A 185 -4.89 8.00 12.00
C ASP A 185 -5.92 7.99 13.13
N PRO A 186 -6.50 6.85 13.50
CA PRO A 186 -7.41 6.77 14.64
C PRO A 186 -6.73 7.22 15.93
N THR A 187 -7.47 7.85 16.84
CA THR A 187 -7.02 8.05 18.22
C THR A 187 -7.26 6.79 19.06
N ASP A 188 -6.39 6.53 20.02
CA ASP A 188 -6.52 5.41 20.96
C ASP A 188 -7.35 5.78 22.22
N ASP A 189 -7.67 7.07 22.38
CA ASP A 189 -8.36 7.64 23.53
C ASP A 189 -9.61 8.45 23.14
N ALA A 190 -10.54 8.53 24.10
CA ALA A 190 -11.77 9.31 23.97
C ALA A 190 -11.51 10.83 24.02
N PRO A 191 -12.30 11.67 23.32
CA PRO A 191 -13.26 11.28 22.29
C PRO A 191 -12.59 10.65 21.08
N PHE A 192 -13.11 9.51 20.61
CA PHE A 192 -12.55 8.80 19.47
C PHE A 192 -12.73 9.61 18.19
N GLY A 193 -11.63 9.79 17.46
CA GLY A 193 -11.59 10.49 16.20
C GLY A 193 -10.24 10.24 15.54
N TYR A 194 -9.62 11.29 15.04
CA TYR A 194 -8.38 11.15 14.27
C TYR A 194 -7.25 12.08 14.73
N TRP A 195 -6.02 11.62 14.58
CA TRP A 195 -4.85 12.47 14.38
C TRP A 195 -4.73 12.76 12.89
N ILE A 196 -4.74 14.05 12.54
CA ILE A 196 -4.37 14.49 11.19
C ILE A 196 -2.89 14.80 11.19
N SER A 197 -2.16 14.25 10.23
CA SER A 197 -0.76 14.59 9.96
C SER A 197 -0.59 15.04 8.51
N VAL A 198 0.28 16.02 8.29
CA VAL A 198 0.65 16.50 6.95
C VAL A 198 2.15 16.43 6.81
N SER A 199 2.61 15.70 5.80
CA SER A 199 4.01 15.61 5.41
C SER A 199 4.24 16.33 4.10
N ARG A 200 5.32 17.12 4.01
CA ARG A 200 5.72 17.84 2.80
C ARG A 200 7.17 17.54 2.45
N PRO A 201 7.56 17.60 1.16
CA PRO A 201 8.95 17.50 0.77
C PRO A 201 9.75 18.69 1.35
N ASP A 202 10.93 18.40 1.86
CA ASP A 202 11.93 19.38 2.24
C ASP A 202 12.86 19.71 1.05
N THR A 203 13.87 20.55 1.30
CA THR A 203 14.84 20.97 0.27
C THR A 203 15.73 19.81 -0.21
N ALA A 204 15.94 18.79 0.62
CA ALA A 204 16.67 17.57 0.28
C ALA A 204 15.81 16.57 -0.53
N GLY A 205 14.50 16.83 -0.67
CA GLY A 205 13.57 15.93 -1.36
C GLY A 205 13.08 14.78 -0.48
N THR A 206 13.37 14.81 0.83
CA THR A 206 12.77 13.90 1.80
C THR A 206 11.49 14.50 2.37
N TYR A 207 10.57 13.68 2.86
CA TYR A 207 9.32 14.19 3.43
C TYR A 207 9.44 14.36 4.94
N ARG A 208 8.99 15.51 5.43
CA ARG A 208 8.90 15.79 6.87
C ARG A 208 7.47 16.12 7.27
N GLN A 209 7.06 15.66 8.44
CA GLN A 209 5.78 16.06 9.04
C GLN A 209 5.87 17.54 9.44
N VAL A 210 5.01 18.38 8.84
CA VAL A 210 4.94 19.83 9.09
C VAL A 210 3.74 20.23 9.93
N LEU A 211 2.76 19.34 10.07
CA LEU A 211 1.58 19.56 10.89
C LEU A 211 1.14 18.22 11.50
N ARG A 212 0.74 18.27 12.77
CA ARG A 212 -0.03 17.20 13.43
C ARG A 212 -0.99 17.81 14.44
N PHE A 213 -2.25 17.45 14.39
CA PHE A 213 -3.27 17.93 15.33
C PHE A 213 -4.41 16.91 15.46
N ARG A 214 -5.19 17.02 16.53
CA ARG A 214 -6.39 16.21 16.71
C ARG A 214 -7.50 16.77 15.83
N SER A 215 -8.06 15.91 15.00
CA SER A 215 -9.15 16.17 14.06
C SER A 215 -10.38 16.75 14.77
N ALA A 216 -11.11 17.61 14.07
CA ALA A 216 -12.45 18.02 14.48
C ALA A 216 -13.51 16.96 14.12
N THR A 217 -13.25 16.18 13.06
CA THR A 217 -14.05 15.03 12.63
C THR A 217 -13.90 13.88 13.62
N ALA A 218 -15.01 13.28 14.02
CA ALA A 218 -15.08 12.17 14.98
C ALA A 218 -15.85 10.99 14.39
N TYR A 219 -15.75 9.81 15.02
CA TYR A 219 -16.49 8.65 14.55
C TYR A 219 -18.00 8.84 14.67
N GLY A 220 -18.71 8.60 13.56
CA GLY A 220 -20.17 8.69 13.53
C GLY A 220 -20.71 10.10 13.77
N ASP A 221 -19.92 11.15 13.47
CA ASP A 221 -20.36 12.54 13.63
C ASP A 221 -21.44 12.96 12.62
N GLY A 222 -21.70 12.13 11.60
CA GLY A 222 -22.71 12.37 10.57
C GLY A 222 -22.21 13.18 9.38
N ASN A 223 -20.93 13.58 9.36
CA ASN A 223 -20.34 14.26 8.22
C ASN A 223 -20.20 13.28 7.04
N PRO A 224 -20.78 13.57 5.86
CA PRO A 224 -20.72 12.67 4.71
C PRO A 224 -19.35 12.68 4.01
N LEU A 225 -18.45 13.60 4.36
CA LEU A 225 -17.13 13.70 3.75
C LEU A 225 -16.16 12.66 4.30
N ALA A 226 -15.21 12.26 3.45
CA ALA A 226 -14.01 11.58 3.94
C ALA A 226 -13.27 12.50 4.93
N VAL A 227 -12.62 11.91 5.93
CA VAL A 227 -11.97 12.64 7.02
C VAL A 227 -10.99 13.68 6.50
N ILE A 228 -10.16 13.33 5.51
CA ILE A 228 -9.19 14.28 4.94
C ILE A 228 -9.87 15.43 4.20
N ASP A 229 -11.02 15.20 3.54
CA ASP A 229 -11.79 16.24 2.87
C ASP A 229 -12.45 17.18 3.87
N SER A 230 -13.05 16.63 4.91
CA SER A 230 -13.62 17.36 6.04
C SER A 230 -12.58 18.27 6.71
N GLU A 231 -11.38 17.77 6.94
CA GLU A 231 -10.32 18.52 7.64
C GLU A 231 -9.55 19.48 6.73
N MET A 232 -9.80 19.50 5.43
CA MET A 232 -9.01 20.28 4.47
C MET A 232 -8.97 21.79 4.80
N PRO A 233 -10.09 22.46 5.17
CA PRO A 233 -10.02 23.86 5.60
C PRO A 233 -9.23 24.05 6.90
N ASN A 234 -9.32 23.13 7.87
CA ASN A 234 -8.57 23.21 9.12
C ASN A 234 -7.06 23.06 8.87
N ILE A 235 -6.69 22.09 8.03
CA ILE A 235 -5.32 21.87 7.57
C ILE A 235 -4.78 23.14 6.93
N GLN A 236 -5.51 23.71 5.95
CA GLN A 236 -5.06 24.92 5.26
C GLN A 236 -5.03 26.14 6.17
N ARG A 237 -5.93 26.25 7.15
CA ARG A 237 -5.91 27.31 8.17
C ARG A 237 -4.66 27.24 9.03
N ARG A 238 -4.35 26.06 9.56
CA ARG A 238 -3.19 25.82 10.44
C ARG A 238 -1.85 26.01 9.70
N LEU A 239 -1.84 25.79 8.39
CA LEU A 239 -0.71 26.06 7.52
C LEU A 239 -0.65 27.51 7.00
N GLY A 240 -1.58 28.38 7.40
CA GLY A 240 -1.63 29.78 6.98
C GLY A 240 -2.02 30.01 5.52
N ILE A 241 -2.54 28.99 4.83
CA ILE A 241 -2.94 29.02 3.42
C ILE A 241 -4.35 29.62 3.27
N TRP A 242 -5.25 29.29 4.20
CA TRP A 242 -6.63 29.75 4.21
C TRP A 242 -6.95 30.48 5.52
N ARG A 243 -7.92 31.40 5.48
CA ARG A 243 -8.44 32.10 6.65
C ARG A 243 -9.92 32.45 6.46
N PRO A 244 -10.69 32.65 7.55
CA PRO A 244 -12.07 33.13 7.46
C PRO A 244 -12.19 34.37 6.56
N GLY A 245 -13.22 34.38 5.71
CA GLY A 245 -13.43 35.40 4.67
C GLY A 245 -12.84 35.06 3.30
N MET A 246 -11.96 34.05 3.19
CA MET A 246 -11.57 33.46 1.90
C MET A 246 -12.55 32.37 1.48
N ALA A 247 -12.64 32.10 0.18
CA ALA A 247 -13.40 30.97 -0.34
C ALA A 247 -12.96 29.66 0.34
N LEU A 248 -13.92 28.83 0.76
CA LEU A 248 -13.64 27.57 1.44
C LEU A 248 -12.86 26.62 0.52
N PRO A 249 -11.81 25.93 1.02
CA PRO A 249 -11.21 24.82 0.31
C PRO A 249 -12.24 23.70 0.16
N LEU A 250 -12.59 23.36 -1.07
CA LEU A 250 -13.56 22.31 -1.37
C LEU A 250 -12.86 21.04 -1.86
N PRO A 251 -13.44 19.86 -1.59
CA PRO A 251 -12.98 18.61 -2.18
C PRO A 251 -13.18 18.63 -3.71
N ALA A 252 -12.53 17.69 -4.41
CA ALA A 252 -12.72 17.53 -5.85
C ALA A 252 -14.13 17.04 -6.24
N LYS A 253 -14.81 16.35 -5.31
CA LYS A 253 -16.20 15.91 -5.47
C LYS A 253 -17.16 17.06 -5.20
N PRO A 254 -18.39 17.04 -5.77
CA PRO A 254 -19.40 18.05 -5.47
C PRO A 254 -19.64 18.19 -3.95
N CYS A 255 -19.66 19.43 -3.47
CA CYS A 255 -19.93 19.78 -2.09
C CYS A 255 -21.06 20.83 -2.06
N PRO A 256 -22.33 20.40 -2.00
CA PRO A 256 -23.45 21.33 -1.88
C PRO A 256 -23.40 22.06 -0.53
N ARG A 257 -23.83 23.33 -0.53
CA ARG A 257 -23.89 24.23 0.65
C ARG A 257 -22.69 24.09 1.61
N PRO A 258 -21.45 24.32 1.12
CA PRO A 258 -20.25 24.13 1.92
C PRO A 258 -20.25 25.07 3.13
N HIS A 259 -20.07 24.53 4.33
CA HIS A 259 -19.99 25.30 5.56
C HIS A 259 -19.07 24.63 6.59
N MET A 260 -18.70 25.38 7.63
CA MET A 260 -17.83 24.90 8.70
C MET A 260 -18.64 24.53 9.94
N VAL A 261 -18.42 23.35 10.51
CA VAL A 261 -18.92 22.95 11.83
C VAL A 261 -17.72 22.52 12.68
N ASN A 262 -17.49 23.19 13.82
CA ASN A 262 -16.38 22.89 14.73
C ASN A 262 -14.99 22.79 14.05
N GLU A 263 -14.69 23.65 13.08
CA GLU A 263 -13.46 23.61 12.26
C GLU A 263 -13.38 22.51 11.19
N ALA A 264 -14.41 21.69 11.00
CA ALA A 264 -14.54 20.71 9.91
C ALA A 264 -15.45 21.22 8.77
N LEU A 265 -15.17 20.82 7.53
CA LEU A 265 -16.01 21.09 6.36
C LEU A 265 -17.20 20.13 6.30
N TRP A 266 -18.37 20.67 5.99
CA TRP A 266 -19.61 19.92 5.79
C TRP A 266 -20.24 20.28 4.44
N CYS A 267 -20.95 19.33 3.84
CA CYS A 267 -21.60 19.47 2.55
C CYS A 267 -23.00 18.85 2.58
N ASP A 268 -24.03 19.69 2.54
CA ASP A 268 -25.45 19.32 2.72
C ASP A 268 -26.33 19.81 1.56
#